data_AF-A0AAE0SSU1-F1
#
_entry.id   AF-A0AAE0SSU1-F1
#
_cell.length_a   1.000
_cell.length_b   1.000
_cell.length_c   1.000
_cell.angle_alpha   90.00
_cell.angle_beta   90.00
_cell.angle_gamma   90.00
#
_symmetry.space_group_name_H-M   'P 1'
#
loop_
_entity.id
_entity.type
_entity.pdbx_description
1 polymer ?
#
loop_
_entity_poly.entity_id
_entity_poly.type
_entity_poly.pdbx_seq_one_letter_code
_entity_poly.pdbx_strand_id
1 'polypeptide(L)'
;MYNGKMCASTNWYTDGHRGACGCGPAIGDIQFDWNHSGFVAAASPNIFDNDPNKAWCGHRCGKCIKMTTTGGFIPGQGGALPTGQSHVFMVSNLCVNEYPNLSWCSQDRNNSYLNKYGYRAHFDLEDGAGQVGAIGWRSLNPEVTYEEVNCEQAHHQNSKTPNYGMYHQCQCASEGK
;
A
#
# COMPACT_ATOMS: atom_id res chain seq x y z
N MET A 1 -15.02 8.98 -5.37
CA MET A 1 -15.39 7.77 -6.16
C MET A 1 -15.26 8.11 -7.62
N TYR A 2 -14.81 7.18 -8.44
CA TYR A 2 -14.67 7.34 -9.89
C TYR A 2 -15.35 6.14 -10.57
N ASN A 3 -16.37 6.39 -11.39
CA ASN A 3 -17.18 5.36 -12.04
C ASN A 3 -17.70 4.28 -11.06
N GLY A 4 -18.18 4.70 -9.89
CA GLY A 4 -18.71 3.80 -8.86
C GLY A 4 -17.65 3.04 -8.04
N LYS A 5 -16.36 3.19 -8.35
CA LYS A 5 -15.27 2.61 -7.57
C LYS A 5 -14.70 3.59 -6.56
N MET A 6 -14.24 3.07 -5.43
CA MET A 6 -13.58 3.85 -4.39
C MET A 6 -12.20 4.32 -4.87
N CYS A 7 -11.88 5.59 -4.60
CA CYS A 7 -10.58 6.16 -4.92
C CYS A 7 -9.65 6.10 -3.71
N ALA A 8 -8.35 6.00 -3.97
CA ALA A 8 -7.28 6.17 -3.01
C ALA A 8 -6.25 7.17 -3.56
N SER A 9 -5.54 7.80 -2.63
CA SER A 9 -4.31 8.54 -2.95
C SER A 9 -3.12 7.61 -2.80
N THR A 10 -2.04 7.89 -3.53
CA THR A 10 -0.78 7.14 -3.43
C THR A 10 0.38 8.10 -3.24
N ASN A 11 1.42 7.62 -2.57
CA ASN A 11 2.77 8.17 -2.62
C ASN A 11 3.73 6.99 -2.83
N TRP A 12 5.03 7.27 -2.86
CA TRP A 12 6.06 6.26 -2.76
C TRP A 12 6.90 6.51 -1.50
N TYR A 13 7.54 5.46 -1.00
CA TYR A 13 8.45 5.56 0.13
C TYR A 13 9.62 4.58 -0.01
N THR A 14 10.61 4.76 0.85
CA THR A 14 11.72 3.83 1.05
C THR A 14 12.12 3.94 2.51
N ASP A 15 11.96 2.88 3.29
CA ASP A 15 12.31 2.89 4.71
C ASP A 15 13.34 1.79 5.09
N GLY A 16 13.38 0.68 4.35
CA GLY A 16 14.29 -0.43 4.62
C GLY A 16 13.89 -1.32 5.81
N HIS A 17 12.80 -0.99 6.49
CA HIS A 17 12.36 -1.65 7.71
C HIS A 17 11.62 -2.96 7.41
N ARG A 18 11.52 -3.82 8.41
CA ARG A 18 10.79 -5.10 8.31
C ARG A 18 9.29 -4.93 8.05
N GLY A 19 8.76 -3.77 8.44
CA GLY A 19 7.36 -3.39 8.28
C GLY A 19 6.40 -4.06 9.27
N ALA A 20 5.22 -3.48 9.41
CA ALA A 20 4.18 -3.82 10.38
C ALA A 20 3.52 -5.20 10.19
N CYS A 21 3.75 -5.86 9.04
CA CYS A 21 3.34 -7.24 8.80
C CYS A 21 4.45 -8.26 9.06
N GLY A 22 5.63 -7.82 9.53
CA GLY A 22 6.73 -8.70 9.89
C GLY A 22 7.34 -9.43 8.70
N CYS A 23 7.46 -8.77 7.54
CA CYS A 23 7.95 -9.38 6.30
C CYS A 23 9.47 -9.28 6.16
N GLY A 24 10.16 -9.91 7.11
CA GLY A 24 11.60 -10.05 7.17
C GLY A 24 12.02 -11.10 8.21
N PRO A 25 13.33 -11.30 8.43
CA PRO A 25 13.81 -12.24 9.42
C PRO A 25 13.24 -11.96 10.83
N ALA A 26 13.10 -13.02 11.63
CA ALA A 26 12.57 -12.91 12.99
C ALA A 26 13.42 -12.00 13.89
N ILE A 27 14.74 -11.98 13.66
CA ILE A 27 15.71 -11.16 14.37
C ILE A 27 16.18 -10.04 13.44
N GLY A 28 16.11 -8.80 13.92
CA GLY A 28 16.50 -7.61 13.19
C GLY A 28 15.32 -6.86 12.57
N ASP A 29 15.62 -5.65 12.09
CA ASP A 29 14.65 -4.76 11.44
C ASP A 29 15.05 -4.54 9.99
N ILE A 30 15.00 -5.64 9.23
CA ILE A 30 15.29 -5.65 7.80
C ILE A 30 14.18 -6.41 7.09
N GLN A 31 13.87 -5.98 5.88
CA GLN A 31 12.91 -6.64 5.01
C GLN A 31 13.53 -7.83 4.25
N PHE A 32 12.70 -8.78 3.83
CA PHE A 32 13.09 -9.74 2.79
C PHE A 32 13.30 -9.04 1.45
N ASP A 33 14.17 -9.58 0.59
CA ASP A 33 14.45 -9.03 -0.75
C ASP A 33 13.20 -8.81 -1.59
N TRP A 34 12.22 -9.71 -1.47
CA TRP A 34 10.97 -9.59 -2.18
C TRP A 34 10.06 -8.48 -1.66
N ASN A 35 10.14 -8.17 -0.36
CA ASN A 35 9.39 -7.07 0.22
C ASN A 35 10.02 -5.72 -0.19
N HIS A 36 11.35 -5.68 -0.34
CA HIS A 36 12.07 -4.51 -0.84
C HIS A 36 11.80 -4.20 -2.32
N SER A 37 11.74 -5.24 -3.17
CA SER A 37 11.76 -5.10 -4.63
C SER A 37 10.44 -5.44 -5.34
N GLY A 38 9.45 -5.92 -4.58
CA GLY A 38 8.11 -6.26 -5.03
C GLY A 38 7.15 -5.08 -4.98
N PHE A 39 5.97 -5.28 -5.57
CA PHE A 39 4.83 -4.39 -5.41
C PHE A 39 4.18 -4.64 -4.06
N VAL A 40 4.69 -3.94 -3.05
CA VAL A 40 4.12 -3.89 -1.71
C VAL A 40 3.76 -2.46 -1.31
N ALA A 41 2.87 -2.32 -0.34
CA ALA A 41 2.39 -1.02 0.13
C ALA A 41 2.27 -0.98 1.66
N ALA A 42 2.47 0.22 2.20
CA ALA A 42 2.06 0.60 3.53
C ALA A 42 0.66 1.26 3.46
N ALA A 43 -0.34 0.62 4.08
CA ALA A 43 -1.73 1.10 4.01
C ALA A 43 -2.03 2.09 5.15
N SER A 44 -2.93 3.06 4.93
CA SER A 44 -3.45 3.92 6.01
C SER A 44 -4.10 3.09 7.13
N PRO A 45 -4.17 3.58 8.39
CA PRO A 45 -4.52 2.74 9.54
C PRO A 45 -5.89 2.07 9.43
N ASN A 46 -6.89 2.79 8.93
CA ASN A 46 -8.25 2.29 8.70
C ASN A 46 -8.35 1.23 7.58
N ILE A 47 -7.33 1.13 6.72
CA ILE A 47 -7.21 0.08 5.71
C ILE A 47 -6.37 -1.06 6.27
N PHE A 48 -5.25 -0.76 6.94
CA PHE A 48 -4.36 -1.74 7.54
C PHE A 48 -5.09 -2.69 8.52
N ASP A 49 -5.93 -2.13 9.39
CA ASP A 49 -6.73 -2.89 10.35
C ASP A 49 -8.11 -2.24 10.58
N ASN A 50 -9.03 -3.01 11.20
CA ASN A 50 -10.34 -2.50 11.62
C ASN A 50 -10.25 -1.67 12.90
N ASP A 51 -9.25 -1.94 13.76
CA ASP A 51 -8.83 -1.07 14.85
C ASP A 51 -7.72 -0.13 14.36
N PRO A 52 -7.99 1.18 14.20
CA PRO A 52 -7.01 2.13 13.69
C PRO A 52 -5.79 2.33 14.60
N ASN A 53 -5.80 1.80 15.83
CA ASN A 53 -4.65 1.84 16.73
C ASN A 53 -3.75 0.60 16.61
N LYS A 54 -4.17 -0.43 15.87
CA LYS A 54 -3.38 -1.65 15.70
C LYS A 54 -2.23 -1.40 14.73
N ALA A 55 -1.02 -1.31 15.28
CA ALA A 55 0.19 -1.01 14.53
C ALA A 55 1.00 -2.24 14.06
N TRP A 56 0.56 -3.45 14.40
CA TRP A 56 1.27 -4.69 14.12
C TRP A 56 0.30 -5.82 13.79
N CYS A 57 0.60 -6.62 12.76
CA CYS A 57 -0.25 -7.71 12.27
C CYS A 57 -1.71 -7.30 12.04
N GLY A 58 -1.89 -6.22 11.28
CA GLY A 58 -3.21 -5.76 10.87
C GLY A 58 -3.97 -6.80 10.06
N HIS A 59 -5.29 -6.76 10.13
CA HIS A 59 -6.21 -7.67 9.47
C HIS A 59 -6.00 -7.75 7.96
N ARG A 60 -5.51 -6.67 7.34
CA ARG A 60 -5.19 -6.63 5.90
C ARG A 60 -3.74 -6.98 5.55
N CYS A 61 -2.89 -7.33 6.50
CA CYS A 61 -1.57 -7.86 6.17
C CYS A 61 -1.69 -9.08 5.22
N GLY A 62 -0.91 -9.04 4.14
CA GLY A 62 -0.90 -10.07 3.09
C GLY A 62 -2.07 -10.01 2.11
N LYS A 63 -2.94 -8.99 2.18
CA LYS A 63 -3.98 -8.76 1.17
C LYS A 63 -3.42 -8.01 -0.02
N CYS A 64 -3.89 -8.35 -1.22
CA CYS A 64 -3.49 -7.70 -2.46
C CYS A 64 -4.55 -6.73 -2.95
N ILE A 65 -4.12 -5.52 -3.31
CA ILE A 65 -4.96 -4.42 -3.75
C ILE A 65 -4.61 -4.10 -5.19
N LYS A 66 -5.57 -4.28 -6.10
CA LYS A 66 -5.46 -3.80 -7.47
C LYS A 66 -5.74 -2.30 -7.49
N MET A 67 -4.78 -1.53 -7.94
CA MET A 67 -4.88 -0.08 -8.10
C MET A 67 -4.93 0.26 -9.58
N THR A 68 -5.90 1.08 -9.99
CA THR A 68 -6.07 1.49 -11.39
C THR A 68 -6.13 3.00 -11.50
N THR A 69 -5.23 3.61 -12.28
CA THR A 69 -5.15 5.07 -12.45
C THR A 69 -6.46 5.64 -12.97
N THR A 70 -6.92 6.74 -12.38
CA THR A 70 -8.09 7.50 -12.87
C THR A 70 -7.70 8.54 -13.92
N GLY A 71 -6.44 8.93 -13.94
CA GLY A 71 -5.92 10.10 -14.65
C GLY A 71 -5.86 11.36 -13.79
N GLY A 72 -6.46 11.33 -12.59
CA GLY A 72 -6.35 12.37 -11.59
C GLY A 72 -5.04 12.32 -10.80
N PHE A 73 -4.76 13.43 -10.14
CA PHE A 73 -3.68 13.61 -9.19
C PHE A 73 -4.01 14.80 -8.28
N ILE A 74 -3.30 14.93 -7.16
CA ILE A 74 -3.43 16.09 -6.27
C ILE A 74 -2.50 17.21 -6.77
N PRO A 75 -3.02 18.41 -7.11
CA PRO A 75 -2.19 19.52 -7.59
C PRO A 75 -1.04 19.86 -6.65
N GLY A 76 0.17 19.93 -7.18
CA GLY A 76 1.39 20.23 -6.42
C GLY A 76 1.96 19.05 -5.61
N GLN A 77 1.32 17.88 -5.65
CA GLN A 77 1.78 16.66 -4.97
C GLN A 77 1.97 15.48 -5.93
N GLY A 78 1.82 15.70 -7.24
CA GLY A 78 1.89 14.66 -8.26
C GLY A 78 1.66 15.23 -9.66
N GLY A 79 1.34 14.36 -10.61
CA GLY A 79 1.09 14.73 -12.00
C GLY A 79 0.21 13.70 -12.71
N ALA A 80 -0.24 14.06 -13.91
CA ALA A 80 -1.18 13.23 -14.67
C ALA A 80 -0.52 11.94 -15.20
N LEU A 81 -1.27 10.84 -15.15
CA LEU A 81 -0.98 9.58 -15.84
C LEU A 81 -2.17 9.20 -16.73
N PRO A 82 -1.98 8.41 -17.79
CA PRO A 82 -3.11 7.87 -18.54
C PRO A 82 -4.06 7.05 -17.63
N THR A 83 -5.36 7.18 -17.83
CA THR A 83 -6.38 6.38 -17.14
C THR A 83 -6.26 4.90 -17.52
N GLY A 84 -6.48 4.01 -16.55
CA GLY A 84 -6.62 2.56 -16.80
C GLY A 84 -5.34 1.74 -16.65
N GLN A 85 -4.21 2.33 -16.29
CA GLN A 85 -3.01 1.57 -15.93
C GLN A 85 -3.27 0.88 -14.58
N SER A 86 -3.11 -0.44 -14.52
CA SER A 86 -3.35 -1.23 -13.30
C SER A 86 -2.10 -1.98 -12.84
N HIS A 87 -1.86 -1.95 -11.52
CA HIS A 87 -0.88 -2.79 -10.83
C HIS A 87 -1.48 -3.32 -9.53
N VAL A 88 -0.93 -4.42 -9.00
CA VAL A 88 -1.41 -5.05 -7.77
C VAL A 88 -0.32 -5.01 -6.71
N PHE A 89 -0.64 -4.42 -5.55
CA PHE A 89 0.28 -4.30 -4.43
C PHE A 89 -0.19 -5.10 -3.24
N MET A 90 0.71 -5.82 -2.57
CA MET A 90 0.41 -6.49 -1.30
C MET A 90 0.61 -5.54 -0.11
N VAL A 91 -0.33 -5.54 0.85
CA VAL A 91 -0.14 -4.80 2.11
C VAL A 91 0.87 -5.55 2.97
N SER A 92 2.04 -4.94 3.21
CA SER A 92 3.11 -5.48 4.06
C SER A 92 3.55 -4.54 5.19
N ASN A 93 3.03 -3.31 5.20
CA ASN A 93 3.39 -2.31 6.21
C ASN A 93 2.19 -1.39 6.53
N LEU A 94 2.39 -0.51 7.51
CA LEU A 94 1.45 0.50 7.97
C LEU A 94 1.99 1.90 7.66
N CYS A 95 1.18 2.73 7.01
CA CYS A 95 1.40 4.16 7.01
C CYS A 95 0.73 4.77 8.25
N VAL A 96 1.52 5.11 9.27
CA VAL A 96 1.00 5.60 10.56
C VAL A 96 0.33 6.96 10.44
N ASN A 97 -0.70 7.22 11.26
CA ASN A 97 -1.34 8.54 11.39
C ASN A 97 -0.52 9.48 12.29
N GLU A 98 0.71 9.75 11.88
CA GLU A 98 1.67 10.59 12.60
C GLU A 98 2.48 11.43 11.62
N TYR A 99 3.25 12.40 12.11
CA TYR A 99 4.17 13.16 11.24
C TYR A 99 5.23 12.21 10.66
N PRO A 100 5.56 12.28 9.34
CA PRO A 100 5.14 13.28 8.35
C PRO A 100 3.85 12.95 7.54
N ASN A 101 3.17 11.85 7.86
CA ASN A 101 2.09 11.24 7.08
C ASN A 101 0.70 11.87 7.31
N LEU A 102 0.56 12.86 8.19
CA LEU A 102 -0.73 13.45 8.60
C LEU A 102 -1.59 13.99 7.43
N SER A 103 -0.99 14.37 6.30
CA SER A 103 -1.78 14.80 5.13
C SER A 103 -2.39 13.64 4.34
N TRP A 104 -1.86 12.44 4.52
CA TRP A 104 -2.08 11.29 3.64
C TRP A 104 -2.76 10.12 4.34
N CYS A 105 -2.28 9.77 5.53
CA CYS A 105 -2.66 8.55 6.28
C CYS A 105 -3.48 8.85 7.54
N SER A 106 -4.10 10.03 7.60
CA SER A 106 -4.84 10.47 8.77
C SER A 106 -6.28 10.00 8.86
N GLN A 107 -6.73 9.09 7.99
CA GLN A 107 -8.12 8.63 7.96
C GLN A 107 -8.54 8.02 9.31
N ASP A 108 -9.34 8.77 10.05
CA ASP A 108 -9.83 8.38 11.38
C ASP A 108 -11.28 8.82 11.58
N ARG A 109 -11.87 8.48 12.72
CA ARG A 109 -13.24 8.89 13.03
C ARG A 109 -13.44 10.41 13.13
N ASN A 110 -12.38 11.17 13.46
CA ASN A 110 -12.46 12.62 13.68
C ASN A 110 -12.57 13.38 12.36
N ASN A 111 -12.07 12.82 11.26
CA ASN A 111 -12.16 13.39 9.92
C ASN A 111 -13.08 12.60 8.97
N SER A 112 -14.06 11.87 9.51
CA SER A 112 -14.98 11.06 8.71
C SER A 112 -14.29 10.00 7.84
N TYR A 113 -13.12 9.53 8.29
CA TYR A 113 -12.22 8.61 7.60
C TYR A 113 -11.73 9.16 6.26
N LEU A 114 -11.37 10.44 6.20
CA LEU A 114 -10.85 11.10 5.01
C LEU A 114 -9.51 11.74 5.33
N ASN A 115 -8.50 11.55 4.48
CA ASN A 115 -7.30 12.37 4.60
C ASN A 115 -7.56 13.82 4.15
N LYS A 116 -6.52 14.65 4.25
CA LYS A 116 -6.57 16.08 3.89
C LYS A 116 -7.08 16.36 2.48
N TYR A 117 -6.97 15.38 1.58
CA TYR A 117 -7.34 15.50 0.17
C TYR A 117 -8.67 14.82 -0.18
N GLY A 118 -9.39 14.30 0.83
CA GLY A 118 -10.72 13.70 0.63
C GLY A 118 -10.72 12.22 0.25
N TYR A 119 -9.60 11.50 0.44
CA TYR A 119 -9.52 10.07 0.17
C TYR A 119 -9.74 9.22 1.42
N ARG A 120 -10.59 8.19 1.30
CA ARG A 120 -10.86 7.21 2.37
C ARG A 120 -9.76 6.16 2.56
N ALA A 121 -8.83 6.09 1.62
CA ALA A 121 -7.71 5.18 1.64
C ALA A 121 -6.46 5.90 1.13
N HIS A 122 -5.32 5.53 1.70
CA HIS A 122 -4.01 5.90 1.20
C HIS A 122 -3.09 4.68 1.18
N PHE A 123 -2.21 4.64 0.19
CA PHE A 123 -1.20 3.61 0.04
C PHE A 123 0.14 4.26 -0.29
N ASP A 124 1.09 4.18 0.64
CA ASP A 124 2.50 4.46 0.36
C ASP A 124 3.10 3.22 -0.32
N LEU A 125 3.69 3.39 -1.50
CA LEU A 125 4.19 2.30 -2.33
C LEU A 125 5.71 2.14 -2.15
N GLU A 126 6.17 0.95 -1.80
CA GLU A 126 7.61 0.69 -1.61
C GLU A 126 8.35 0.86 -2.95
N ASP A 127 9.42 1.66 -2.94
CA ASP A 127 10.22 1.97 -4.13
C ASP A 127 11.73 1.83 -3.88
N GLY A 128 12.14 1.09 -2.86
CA GLY A 128 13.54 0.93 -2.50
C GLY A 128 14.40 0.31 -3.60
N ALA A 129 13.81 -0.52 -4.48
CA ALA A 129 14.47 -1.05 -5.68
C ALA A 129 14.07 -0.31 -6.98
N GLY A 130 13.36 0.81 -6.89
CA GLY A 130 12.94 1.63 -8.03
C GLY A 130 11.75 1.08 -8.83
N GLN A 131 11.00 0.11 -8.30
CA GLN A 131 9.91 -0.58 -8.98
C GLN A 131 8.68 0.31 -9.27
N VAL A 132 8.37 1.28 -8.41
CA VAL A 132 7.32 2.30 -8.62
C VAL A 132 7.80 3.34 -9.63
N GLY A 133 9.10 3.67 -9.62
CA GLY A 133 9.74 4.46 -10.65
C GLY A 133 9.67 3.80 -12.03
N ALA A 134 9.94 2.50 -12.11
CA ALA A 134 9.94 1.73 -13.36
C ALA A 134 8.56 1.66 -14.03
N ILE A 135 7.47 1.74 -13.26
CA ILE A 135 6.10 1.83 -13.81
C ILE A 135 5.63 3.27 -14.07
N GLY A 136 6.48 4.27 -13.79
CA GLY A 136 6.22 5.68 -14.03
C GLY A 136 5.42 6.39 -12.93
N TRP A 137 5.22 5.79 -11.75
CA TRP A 137 4.34 6.34 -10.72
C TRP A 137 5.07 7.23 -9.70
N ARG A 138 6.38 7.02 -9.49
CA ARG A 138 7.17 7.67 -8.42
C ARG A 138 7.04 9.20 -8.40
N SER A 139 7.13 9.86 -9.54
CA SER A 139 7.05 11.34 -9.60
C SER A 139 5.63 11.87 -9.77
N LEU A 140 4.64 10.99 -9.90
CA LEU A 140 3.29 11.35 -10.35
C LEU A 140 2.22 11.11 -9.30
N ASN A 141 2.46 10.24 -8.30
CA ASN A 141 1.56 10.01 -7.15
C ASN A 141 0.08 9.92 -7.59
N PRO A 142 -0.24 8.99 -8.50
CA PRO A 142 -1.54 8.99 -9.17
C PRO A 142 -2.69 8.82 -8.19
N GLU A 143 -3.82 9.46 -8.52
CA GLU A 143 -5.10 9.01 -8.02
C GLU A 143 -5.44 7.66 -8.66
N VAL A 144 -5.86 6.71 -7.82
CA VAL A 144 -6.24 5.38 -8.26
C VAL A 144 -7.62 5.01 -7.74
N THR A 145 -8.33 4.16 -8.48
CA THR A 145 -9.37 3.31 -7.89
C THR A 145 -8.73 2.06 -7.30
N TYR A 146 -9.32 1.47 -6.25
CA TYR A 146 -8.77 0.29 -5.62
C TYR A 146 -9.82 -0.80 -5.33
N GLU A 147 -9.40 -2.06 -5.42
CA GLU A 147 -10.20 -3.24 -5.07
C GLU A 147 -9.29 -4.37 -4.55
N GLU A 148 -9.76 -5.15 -3.57
CA GLU A 148 -9.04 -6.34 -3.09
C GLU A 148 -9.14 -7.46 -4.14
N VAL A 149 -8.02 -8.13 -4.41
CA VAL A 149 -7.90 -9.20 -5.41
C VAL A 149 -7.09 -10.38 -4.86
N ASN A 150 -7.13 -11.51 -5.57
CA ASN A 150 -6.35 -12.70 -5.22
C ASN A 150 -4.85 -12.49 -5.55
N CYS A 151 -3.97 -12.72 -4.57
CA CYS A 151 -2.53 -12.51 -4.73
C CYS A 151 -1.87 -13.52 -5.68
N GLU A 152 -2.28 -14.79 -5.66
CA GLU A 152 -1.72 -15.82 -6.57
C GLU A 152 -2.00 -15.47 -8.02
N GLN A 153 -3.25 -15.11 -8.34
CA GLN A 153 -3.63 -14.73 -9.69
C GLN A 153 -2.85 -13.49 -10.16
N ALA A 154 -2.68 -12.50 -9.28
CA ALA A 154 -1.92 -11.30 -9.59
C ALA A 154 -0.42 -11.62 -9.82
N HIS A 155 0.17 -12.46 -8.97
CA HIS A 155 1.55 -12.91 -9.11
C HIS A 155 1.81 -13.65 -10.42
N HIS A 156 0.87 -14.50 -10.86
CA HIS A 156 0.95 -15.16 -12.17
C HIS A 156 0.96 -14.18 -13.35
N GLN A 157 0.30 -13.03 -13.21
CA GLN A 157 0.29 -11.98 -14.24
C GLN A 157 1.53 -11.10 -14.17
N ASN A 158 2.03 -10.82 -12.97
CA ASN A 158 3.25 -10.07 -12.74
C ASN A 158 3.92 -10.52 -11.44
N SER A 159 5.08 -11.15 -11.57
CA SER A 159 5.83 -11.71 -10.43
C SER A 159 6.35 -10.65 -9.46
N LYS A 160 6.25 -9.36 -9.79
CA LYS A 160 6.51 -8.27 -8.83
C LYS A 160 5.46 -8.22 -7.72
N THR A 161 4.21 -8.61 -7.97
CA THR A 161 3.21 -8.74 -6.90
C THR A 161 3.54 -9.99 -6.07
N PRO A 162 3.79 -9.91 -4.76
CA PRO A 162 4.05 -11.10 -3.96
C PRO A 162 2.84 -12.06 -3.92
N ASN A 163 3.10 -13.35 -3.83
CA ASN A 163 2.08 -14.38 -3.66
C ASN A 163 1.91 -14.77 -2.17
N TYR A 164 0.96 -15.66 -1.86
CA TYR A 164 0.74 -16.08 -0.47
C TYR A 164 1.90 -16.92 0.08
N GLY A 165 2.59 -17.69 -0.76
CA GLY A 165 3.80 -18.42 -0.37
C GLY A 165 4.92 -17.50 0.15
N MET A 166 5.06 -16.32 -0.44
CA MET A 166 5.99 -15.28 0.02
C MET A 166 5.50 -14.64 1.31
N TYR A 167 4.21 -14.27 1.38
CA TYR A 167 3.63 -13.72 2.61
C TYR A 167 3.70 -14.70 3.80
N HIS A 168 3.63 -16.01 3.57
CA HIS A 168 3.79 -17.03 4.62
C HIS A 168 5.15 -17.03 5.30
N GLN A 169 6.15 -16.33 4.74
CA GLN A 169 7.43 -16.09 5.41
C GLN A 169 7.35 -14.97 6.46
N CYS A 170 6.32 -14.11 6.39
CA CYS A 170 6.14 -13.02 7.33
C CYS A 170 5.60 -13.52 8.67
N GLN A 171 6.03 -12.90 9.77
CA GLN A 171 5.59 -13.27 11.12
C GLN A 171 4.06 -13.23 11.27
N CYS A 172 3.41 -12.23 10.70
CA CYS A 172 1.95 -12.04 10.79
C CYS A 172 1.14 -13.03 9.95
N ALA A 173 1.77 -13.94 9.19
CA ALA A 173 1.05 -15.02 8.52
C ALA A 173 0.69 -16.17 9.48
N SER A 174 1.43 -16.32 10.58
CA SER A 174 1.21 -17.36 11.61
C SER A 174 0.53 -16.85 12.88
N GLU A 175 0.52 -15.54 13.11
CA GLU A 175 -0.20 -14.93 14.23
C GLU A 175 -1.68 -14.79 13.85
N GLY A 176 -2.54 -15.61 14.48
CA GLY A 176 -3.95 -15.77 14.14
C GLY A 176 -4.68 -14.44 13.85
N LYS A 177 -5.41 -14.43 12.74
CA LYS A 177 -6.22 -13.29 12.27
C LYS A 177 -7.46 -13.08 13.11
#